data_AF-A0A428J2N7-F1
#
_entry.id   AF-A0A428J2N7-F1
#
_cell.length_a   1.000
_cell.length_b   1.000
_cell.length_c   1.000
_cell.angle_alpha   90.00
_cell.angle_beta   90.00
_cell.angle_gamma   90.00
#
_symmetry.space_group_name_H-M   'P 1'
#
loop_
_entity.id
_entity.type
_entity.pdbx_description
1 polymer ?
#
loop_
_entity_poly.entity_id
_entity_poly.type
_entity_poly.pdbx_seq_one_letter_code
_entity_poly.pdbx_strand_id
1 'polypeptide(L)'
;MRRMFALAGSDIRQIQKDPILVVAILLPVLFAVLIRFALPVLTEKLNDFNLLDLSNHYDLIIGIGLLITPIMMGFLIGFIVLDERDEELLMFFSITPLTKTGYVYYRLISPILLTFVLSFVFMYVQGIVSFEVITFLPIAVLNALGSSLFTMAMVMFASNKVEGLALSKVLNLTLVVPIIPYIFKNPVMLLFGIVPTYWPVMAFVERYSSIGTFVLYVIVGFVINMAWLIWMTKKFENKIG
;
A
#
# COMPACT_ATOMS: atom_id res chain seq x y z
N MET A 1 -11.66 20.76 11.41
CA MET A 1 -11.09 19.87 12.44
C MET A 1 -12.15 19.01 13.16
N ARG A 2 -13.11 19.54 13.94
CA ARG A 2 -14.13 18.72 14.64
C ARG A 2 -14.86 17.69 13.77
N ARG A 3 -15.15 18.02 12.50
CA ARG A 3 -15.82 17.14 11.53
C ARG A 3 -14.97 15.95 11.08
N MET A 4 -13.65 16.13 10.96
CA MET A 4 -12.72 15.04 10.60
C MET A 4 -12.58 14.03 11.76
N PHE A 5 -12.58 14.52 13.00
CA PHE A 5 -12.58 13.64 14.17
C PHE A 5 -13.86 12.81 14.30
N ALA A 6 -15.01 13.35 13.85
CA ALA A 6 -16.25 12.59 13.80
C ALA A 6 -16.18 11.46 12.75
N LEU A 7 -15.61 11.72 11.56
CA LEU A 7 -15.37 10.68 10.55
C LEU A 7 -14.42 9.60 11.07
N ALA A 8 -13.31 9.98 11.69
CA ALA A 8 -12.39 9.03 12.32
C ALA A 8 -13.06 8.18 13.40
N GLY A 9 -13.91 8.80 14.23
CA GLY A 9 -14.70 8.07 15.23
C GLY A 9 -15.71 7.10 14.62
N SER A 10 -16.28 7.42 13.46
CA SER A 10 -17.17 6.52 12.70
C SER A 10 -16.41 5.35 12.12
N ASP A 11 -15.30 5.61 11.44
CA ASP A 11 -14.42 4.59 10.85
C ASP A 11 -13.95 3.58 11.90
N ILE A 12 -13.53 4.05 13.08
CA ILE A 12 -13.09 3.17 14.17
C ILE A 12 -14.22 2.22 14.60
N ARG A 13 -15.45 2.72 14.73
CA ARG A 13 -16.59 1.87 15.10
C ARG A 13 -16.93 0.86 14.02
N GLN A 14 -16.81 1.24 12.75
CA GLN A 14 -17.04 0.32 11.63
C GLN A 14 -15.96 -0.76 11.59
N ILE A 15 -14.69 -0.38 11.72
CA ILE A 15 -13.56 -1.31 11.78
C ILE A 15 -13.75 -2.31 12.92
N GLN A 16 -14.15 -1.85 14.10
CA GLN A 16 -14.38 -2.74 15.25
C GLN A 16 -15.52 -3.75 15.05
N LYS A 17 -16.50 -3.42 14.21
CA LYS A 17 -17.68 -4.26 13.95
C LYS A 17 -17.50 -5.19 12.76
N ASP A 18 -16.66 -4.84 11.80
CA ASP A 18 -16.38 -5.66 10.61
C ASP A 18 -15.06 -6.44 10.79
N PRO A 19 -15.13 -7.77 11.00
CA PRO A 19 -13.94 -8.61 11.15
C PRO A 19 -12.96 -8.51 9.98
N ILE A 20 -13.45 -8.27 8.76
CA ILE A 20 -12.61 -8.16 7.56
C ILE A 20 -11.70 -6.92 7.67
N LEU A 21 -12.22 -5.81 8.18
CA LEU A 21 -11.47 -4.57 8.37
C LEU A 21 -10.45 -4.70 9.50
N VAL A 22 -10.78 -5.40 10.60
CA VAL A 22 -9.80 -5.71 11.66
C VAL A 22 -8.66 -6.55 11.11
N VAL A 23 -8.99 -7.60 10.34
CA VAL A 23 -7.98 -8.46 9.72
C VAL A 23 -7.08 -7.66 8.79
N ALA A 24 -7.60 -6.72 8.01
CA ALA A 24 -6.79 -5.86 7.14
C ALA A 24 -5.73 -5.04 7.91
N ILE A 25 -6.02 -4.58 9.14
CA ILE A 25 -5.04 -3.86 9.98
C ILE A 25 -3.99 -4.83 10.55
N LEU A 26 -4.40 -6.01 10.96
CA LEU A 26 -3.51 -7.00 11.58
C LEU A 26 -2.63 -7.71 10.55
N LEU A 27 -3.11 -7.88 9.32
CA LEU A 27 -2.44 -8.69 8.30
C LEU A 27 -1.00 -8.28 8.02
N PRO A 28 -0.62 -6.99 7.86
CA PRO A 28 0.77 -6.62 7.68
C PRO A 28 1.66 -7.01 8.86
N VAL A 29 1.17 -6.89 10.09
CA VAL A 29 1.92 -7.26 11.30
C VAL A 29 2.05 -8.78 11.39
N LEU A 30 0.96 -9.52 11.18
CA LEU A 30 0.97 -10.99 11.15
C LEU A 30 1.90 -11.51 10.06
N PHE A 31 1.91 -10.86 8.90
CA PHE A 31 2.80 -11.23 7.79
C PHE A 31 4.26 -10.93 8.11
N ALA A 32 4.57 -9.82 8.79
CA ALA A 32 5.92 -9.53 9.27
C ALA A 32 6.43 -10.59 10.27
N VAL A 33 5.57 -11.00 11.21
CA VAL A 33 5.86 -12.10 12.16
C VAL A 33 6.08 -13.41 11.41
N LEU A 34 5.21 -13.72 10.44
CA LEU A 34 5.33 -14.91 9.61
C LEU A 34 6.67 -14.91 8.87
N ILE A 35 7.05 -13.81 8.21
CA ILE A 35 8.34 -13.69 7.52
C ILE A 35 9.49 -13.91 8.50
N ARG A 36 9.45 -13.28 9.68
CA ARG A 36 10.52 -13.40 10.69
C ARG A 36 10.85 -14.84 11.06
N PHE A 37 9.84 -15.69 11.21
CA PHE A 37 10.04 -17.08 11.61
C PHE A 37 10.15 -18.04 10.42
N ALA A 38 9.36 -17.83 9.37
CA ALA A 38 9.34 -18.73 8.22
C ALA A 38 10.57 -18.55 7.33
N LEU A 39 11.03 -17.32 7.09
CA LEU A 39 12.08 -17.07 6.10
C LEU A 39 13.43 -17.71 6.47
N PRO A 40 13.93 -17.64 7.72
CA PRO A 40 15.17 -18.32 8.11
C PRO A 40 15.05 -19.85 7.99
N VAL A 41 13.93 -20.42 8.44
CA VAL A 41 13.68 -21.87 8.37
C VAL A 41 13.61 -22.36 6.92
N LEU A 42 12.98 -21.59 6.04
CA LEU A 42 12.94 -21.90 4.61
C LEU A 42 14.33 -21.79 3.97
N THR A 43 15.14 -20.84 4.40
CA THR A 43 16.50 -20.64 3.88
C THR A 43 17.41 -21.80 4.25
N GLU A 44 17.38 -22.24 5.52
CA GLU A 44 18.15 -23.40 5.99
C GLU A 44 17.76 -24.66 5.20
N LYS A 45 16.46 -24.96 5.10
CA LYS A 45 15.98 -26.14 4.36
C LYS A 45 16.34 -26.12 2.88
N LEU A 46 16.22 -24.98 2.20
CA LEU A 46 16.53 -24.90 0.77
C LEU A 46 18.03 -24.99 0.49
N ASN A 47 18.85 -24.49 1.42
CA ASN A 47 20.30 -24.63 1.37
C ASN A 47 20.72 -26.10 1.58
N ASP A 48 20.07 -26.84 2.49
CA ASP A 48 20.34 -28.26 2.70
C ASP A 48 20.12 -29.11 1.43
N PHE A 49 19.18 -28.70 0.58
CA PHE A 49 18.91 -29.37 -0.70
C PHE A 49 19.74 -28.82 -1.88
N ASN A 50 20.66 -27.90 -1.65
CA ASN A 50 21.44 -27.19 -2.70
C ASN A 50 20.54 -26.56 -3.80
N LEU A 51 19.31 -26.17 -3.47
CA LEU A 51 18.36 -25.66 -4.46
C LEU A 51 18.51 -24.16 -4.68
N LEU A 52 18.47 -23.37 -3.60
CA LEU A 52 18.40 -21.92 -3.68
C LEU A 52 18.78 -21.26 -2.35
N ASP A 53 19.72 -20.32 -2.41
CA ASP A 53 20.08 -19.48 -1.26
C ASP A 53 19.22 -18.22 -1.22
N LEU A 54 18.19 -18.26 -0.36
CA LEU A 54 17.24 -17.16 -0.19
C LEU A 54 17.86 -15.91 0.44
N SER A 55 19.01 -16.03 1.11
CA SER A 55 19.64 -14.91 1.84
C SER A 55 19.94 -13.72 0.93
N ASN A 56 20.36 -14.00 -0.32
CA ASN A 56 20.62 -12.98 -1.34
C ASN A 56 19.36 -12.25 -1.82
N HIS A 57 18.18 -12.75 -1.47
CA HIS A 57 16.88 -12.27 -1.93
C HIS A 57 16.02 -11.70 -0.80
N TYR A 58 16.52 -11.61 0.44
CA TYR A 58 15.77 -11.10 1.58
C TYR A 58 15.27 -9.67 1.38
N ASP A 59 16.10 -8.80 0.78
CA ASP A 59 15.70 -7.42 0.49
C ASP A 59 14.48 -7.35 -0.45
N LEU A 60 14.43 -8.21 -1.47
CA LEU A 60 13.27 -8.29 -2.35
C LEU A 60 12.04 -8.82 -1.60
N ILE A 61 12.19 -9.91 -0.86
CA ILE A 61 11.07 -10.56 -0.14
C ILE A 61 10.45 -9.60 0.88
N ILE A 62 11.30 -8.87 1.62
CA ILE A 62 10.85 -7.89 2.62
C ILE A 62 10.27 -6.65 1.92
N GLY A 63 10.86 -6.20 0.81
CA GLY A 63 10.29 -5.12 0.00
C GLY A 63 8.89 -5.47 -0.53
N ILE A 64 8.68 -6.68 -1.04
CA ILE A 64 7.35 -7.15 -1.46
C ILE A 64 6.41 -7.29 -0.25
N GLY A 65 6.89 -7.81 0.87
CA GLY A 65 6.11 -7.89 2.11
C GLY A 65 5.66 -6.51 2.61
N LEU A 66 6.50 -5.49 2.43
CA LEU A 66 6.20 -4.11 2.79
C LEU A 66 5.01 -3.55 2.00
N LEU A 67 4.79 -3.99 0.75
CA LEU A 67 3.63 -3.58 -0.06
C LEU A 67 2.29 -4.01 0.51
N ILE A 68 2.26 -5.00 1.41
CA ILE A 68 1.02 -5.42 2.07
C ILE A 68 0.46 -4.27 2.93
N THR A 69 1.31 -3.38 3.47
CA THR A 69 0.82 -2.25 4.27
C THR A 69 -0.06 -1.30 3.44
N PRO A 70 0.36 -0.71 2.30
CA PRO A 70 -0.50 0.18 1.54
C PRO A 70 -1.69 -0.52 0.90
N ILE A 71 -1.53 -1.76 0.44
CA ILE A 71 -2.62 -2.50 -0.19
C ILE A 71 -3.74 -2.72 0.82
N MET A 72 -3.42 -3.23 2.02
CA MET A 72 -4.42 -3.51 3.03
C MET A 72 -5.06 -2.24 3.58
N MET A 73 -4.29 -1.18 3.84
CA MET A 73 -4.86 0.10 4.29
C MET A 73 -5.72 0.76 3.20
N GLY A 74 -5.30 0.66 1.95
CA GLY A 74 -6.06 1.16 0.82
C GLY A 74 -7.37 0.41 0.60
N PHE A 75 -7.35 -0.92 0.75
CA PHE A 75 -8.57 -1.73 0.70
C PHE A 75 -9.47 -1.46 1.90
N LEU A 76 -8.91 -1.30 3.10
CA LEU A 76 -9.69 -0.96 4.30
C LEU A 76 -10.50 0.32 4.08
N ILE A 77 -9.85 1.40 3.65
CA ILE A 77 -10.56 2.66 3.39
C ILE A 77 -11.45 2.55 2.17
N GLY A 78 -11.02 1.83 1.13
CA GLY A 78 -11.83 1.57 -0.07
C GLY A 78 -13.15 0.84 0.25
N PHE A 79 -13.11 -0.19 1.08
CA PHE A 79 -14.31 -0.93 1.51
C PHE A 79 -15.21 -0.08 2.40
N ILE A 80 -14.66 0.74 3.30
CA ILE A 80 -15.46 1.69 4.08
C ILE A 80 -16.23 2.63 3.14
N VAL A 81 -15.58 3.19 2.11
CA VAL A 81 -16.23 4.09 1.15
C VAL A 81 -17.28 3.36 0.29
N LEU A 82 -17.04 2.10 -0.06
CA LEU A 82 -18.01 1.28 -0.80
C LEU A 82 -19.22 0.93 0.07
N ASP A 83 -19.02 0.61 1.35
CA ASP A 83 -20.11 0.38 2.31
C ASP A 83 -20.95 1.67 2.48
N GLU A 84 -20.31 2.84 2.62
CA GLU A 84 -21.00 4.14 2.67
C GLU A 84 -21.78 4.46 1.39
N ARG A 85 -21.34 3.94 0.24
CA ARG A 85 -22.03 4.07 -1.04
C ARG A 85 -23.25 3.16 -1.12
N ASP A 86 -23.09 1.90 -0.71
CA ASP A 86 -24.14 0.87 -0.74
C ASP A 86 -25.28 1.20 0.25
N GLU A 87 -24.98 1.86 1.37
CA GLU A 87 -25.97 2.35 2.34
C GLU A 87 -26.68 3.65 1.93
N GLU A 88 -26.49 4.12 0.68
CA GLU A 88 -27.01 5.40 0.15
C GLU A 88 -26.55 6.66 0.96
N LEU A 89 -25.60 6.52 1.89
CA LEU A 89 -25.10 7.63 2.71
C LEU A 89 -24.33 8.68 1.90
N LEU A 90 -23.87 8.34 0.68
CA LEU A 90 -23.33 9.35 -0.24
C LEU A 90 -24.36 10.42 -0.64
N MET A 91 -25.66 10.11 -0.66
CA MET A 91 -26.72 11.11 -0.83
C MET A 91 -26.95 11.94 0.43
N PHE A 92 -26.59 11.45 1.62
CA PHE A 92 -26.59 12.24 2.85
C PHE A 92 -25.37 13.17 2.97
N PHE A 93 -24.25 12.84 2.33
CA PHE A 93 -23.08 13.73 2.29
C PHE A 93 -23.24 14.94 1.35
N SER A 94 -24.14 14.89 0.36
CA SER A 94 -24.47 16.05 -0.48
C SER A 94 -25.31 17.11 0.25
N ILE A 95 -25.94 16.75 1.37
CA ILE A 95 -26.81 17.62 2.19
C ILE A 95 -26.22 17.95 3.56
N THR A 96 -25.05 17.42 3.93
CA THR A 96 -24.34 17.78 5.16
C THR A 96 -23.25 18.84 4.90
N PRO A 97 -22.92 19.70 5.89
CA PRO A 97 -21.99 20.82 5.72
C PRO A 97 -20.51 20.39 5.63
N LEU A 98 -20.20 19.16 5.22
CA LEU A 98 -18.86 18.77 4.77
C LEU A 98 -18.80 19.07 3.27
N THR A 99 -17.89 19.95 2.85
CA THR A 99 -17.64 20.12 1.41
C THR A 99 -17.15 18.80 0.84
N LYS A 100 -17.59 18.42 -0.37
CA LYS A 100 -17.12 17.20 -1.09
C LYS A 100 -15.59 17.03 -0.99
N THR A 101 -14.86 18.15 -1.03
CA THR A 101 -13.41 18.23 -0.89
C THR A 101 -12.88 17.73 0.47
N GLY A 102 -13.51 18.10 1.59
CA GLY A 102 -13.05 17.71 2.92
C GLY A 102 -13.15 16.21 3.20
N TYR A 103 -14.18 15.56 2.65
CA TYR A 103 -14.34 14.11 2.70
C TYR A 103 -13.26 13.40 1.87
N VAL A 104 -13.03 13.83 0.62
CA VAL A 104 -12.00 13.27 -0.25
C VAL A 104 -10.61 13.42 0.38
N TYR A 105 -10.27 14.59 0.91
CA TYR A 105 -8.99 14.79 1.60
C TYR A 105 -8.81 13.85 2.79
N TYR A 106 -9.84 13.67 3.61
CA TYR A 106 -9.77 12.76 4.75
C TYR A 106 -9.55 11.30 4.30
N ARG A 107 -10.32 10.82 3.32
CA ARG A 107 -10.21 9.46 2.76
C ARG A 107 -8.88 9.21 2.04
N LEU A 108 -8.23 10.27 1.54
CA LEU A 108 -6.89 10.17 0.95
C LEU A 108 -5.78 10.17 2.01
N ILE A 109 -5.88 11.01 3.04
CA ILE A 109 -4.81 11.19 4.04
C ILE A 109 -4.83 10.10 5.11
N SER A 110 -6.01 9.61 5.51
CA SER A 110 -6.11 8.58 6.55
C SER A 110 -5.35 7.28 6.24
N PRO A 111 -5.45 6.68 5.03
CA PRO A 111 -4.68 5.48 4.72
C PRO A 111 -3.17 5.77 4.64
N ILE A 112 -2.74 6.97 4.24
CA ILE A 112 -1.32 7.36 4.20
C ILE A 112 -0.73 7.30 5.60
N LEU A 113 -1.37 7.96 6.58
CA LEU A 113 -0.85 8.01 7.94
C LEU A 113 -0.77 6.62 8.58
N LEU A 114 -1.81 5.81 8.40
CA LEU A 114 -1.83 4.43 8.90
C LEU A 114 -0.75 3.58 8.24
N THR A 115 -0.61 3.67 6.92
CA THR A 115 0.40 2.92 6.16
C THR A 115 1.81 3.34 6.55
N PHE A 116 2.05 4.63 6.75
CA PHE A 116 3.36 5.13 7.17
C PHE A 116 3.77 4.50 8.51
N VAL A 117 2.90 4.57 9.52
CA VAL A 117 3.15 3.97 10.83
C VAL A 117 3.34 2.45 10.72
N LEU A 118 2.44 1.76 10.01
CA LEU A 118 2.51 0.31 9.84
C LEU A 118 3.73 -0.14 9.04
N SER A 119 4.25 0.68 8.13
CA SER A 119 5.49 0.40 7.39
C SER A 119 6.69 0.34 8.33
N PHE A 120 6.78 1.25 9.30
CA PHE A 120 7.80 1.17 10.35
C PHE A 120 7.59 -0.05 11.25
N VAL A 121 6.35 -0.30 11.71
CA VAL A 121 6.04 -1.49 12.52
C VAL A 121 6.46 -2.76 11.79
N PHE A 122 6.11 -2.89 10.51
CA PHE A 122 6.51 -4.01 9.65
C PHE A 122 8.03 -4.19 9.64
N MET A 123 8.78 -3.11 9.39
CA MET A 123 10.25 -3.16 9.34
C MET A 123 10.91 -3.50 10.68
N TYR A 124 10.34 -3.07 11.81
CA TYR A 124 10.83 -3.48 13.12
C TYR A 124 10.47 -4.94 13.46
N VAL A 125 9.28 -5.39 13.08
CA VAL A 125 8.79 -6.73 13.42
C VAL A 125 9.49 -7.81 12.60
N GLN A 126 9.77 -7.60 11.31
CA GLN A 126 10.40 -8.59 10.43
C GLN A 126 11.78 -9.06 10.93
N GLY A 127 12.58 -8.15 11.51
CA GLY A 127 13.83 -8.46 12.23
C GLY A 127 14.93 -9.18 11.45
N ILE A 128 14.82 -9.39 10.14
CA ILE A 128 15.76 -10.12 9.29
C ILE A 128 16.71 -9.16 8.58
N VAL A 129 16.18 -8.14 7.91
CA VAL A 129 16.99 -7.11 7.25
C VAL A 129 17.14 -5.89 8.14
N SER A 130 18.39 -5.46 8.36
CA SER A 130 18.69 -4.19 9.02
C SER A 130 18.36 -3.03 8.08
N PHE A 131 17.77 -1.97 8.65
CA PHE A 131 17.48 -0.75 7.92
C PHE A 131 17.91 0.47 8.73
N GLU A 132 18.37 1.49 8.01
CA GLU A 132 18.61 2.81 8.58
C GLU A 132 17.35 3.65 8.46
N VAL A 133 16.95 4.32 9.56
CA VAL A 133 15.73 5.13 9.61
C VAL A 133 15.75 6.26 8.56
N ILE A 134 16.89 6.92 8.38
CA ILE A 134 17.04 8.04 7.43
C ILE A 134 16.80 7.56 5.99
N THR A 135 17.40 6.44 5.62
CA THR A 135 17.26 5.84 4.28
C THR A 135 15.86 5.24 4.07
N PHE A 136 15.24 4.71 5.12
CA PHE A 136 13.90 4.12 5.03
C PHE A 136 12.77 5.17 5.01
N LEU A 137 12.95 6.34 5.62
CA LEU A 137 11.93 7.39 5.68
C LEU A 137 11.32 7.76 4.31
N PRO A 138 12.10 8.08 3.26
CA PRO A 138 11.52 8.37 1.95
C PRO A 138 10.81 7.16 1.32
N ILE A 139 11.29 5.94 1.56
CA ILE A 139 10.65 4.70 1.10
C ILE A 139 9.30 4.54 1.80
N ALA A 140 9.23 4.79 3.12
CA ALA A 140 8.01 4.68 3.90
C ALA A 140 6.96 5.69 3.44
N VAL A 141 7.35 6.93 3.13
CA VAL A 141 6.43 7.95 2.58
C VAL A 141 5.95 7.54 1.18
N LEU A 142 6.85 7.07 0.31
CA LEU A 142 6.50 6.59 -1.02
C LEU A 142 5.53 5.40 -0.96
N ASN A 143 5.80 4.43 -0.09
CA ASN A 143 4.94 3.29 0.16
C ASN A 143 3.57 3.74 0.70
N ALA A 144 3.55 4.70 1.62
CA ALA A 144 2.32 5.26 2.19
C ALA A 144 1.42 5.94 1.15
N LEU A 145 1.98 6.64 0.17
CA LEU A 145 1.21 7.20 -0.95
C LEU A 145 0.48 6.13 -1.76
N GLY A 146 1.07 4.92 -1.86
CA GLY A 146 0.44 3.78 -2.53
C GLY A 146 -0.93 3.43 -1.94
N SER A 147 -1.14 3.63 -0.64
CA SER A 147 -2.40 3.29 0.02
C SER A 147 -3.59 4.13 -0.48
N SER A 148 -3.35 5.42 -0.77
CA SER A 148 -4.33 6.30 -1.38
C SER A 148 -4.65 5.92 -2.81
N LEU A 149 -3.67 5.39 -3.56
CA LEU A 149 -3.89 4.87 -4.91
C LEU A 149 -4.79 3.64 -4.88
N PHE A 150 -4.55 2.70 -3.96
CA PHE A 150 -5.42 1.54 -3.79
C PHE A 150 -6.82 1.95 -3.34
N THR A 151 -6.93 2.93 -2.43
CA THR A 151 -8.22 3.50 -2.01
C THR A 151 -8.97 4.07 -3.22
N MET A 152 -8.32 4.92 -4.02
CA MET A 152 -8.95 5.52 -5.19
C MET A 152 -9.27 4.48 -6.27
N ALA A 153 -8.44 3.46 -6.46
CA ALA A 153 -8.73 2.36 -7.37
C ALA A 153 -10.05 1.67 -6.99
N MET A 154 -10.20 1.33 -5.71
CA MET A 154 -11.43 0.72 -5.18
C MET A 154 -12.64 1.60 -5.45
N VAL A 155 -12.56 2.86 -5.05
CA VAL A 155 -13.69 3.80 -5.12
C VAL A 155 -14.08 4.15 -6.56
N MET A 156 -13.11 4.17 -7.48
CA MET A 156 -13.33 4.52 -8.89
C MET A 156 -13.94 3.38 -9.71
N PHE A 157 -13.41 2.17 -9.52
CA PHE A 157 -13.66 1.04 -10.41
C PHE A 157 -14.64 0.01 -9.84
N ALA A 158 -14.92 0.03 -8.53
CA ALA A 158 -15.99 -0.78 -7.95
C ALA A 158 -17.22 0.08 -7.65
N SER A 159 -18.40 -0.49 -7.89
CA SER A 159 -19.69 0.15 -7.65
C SER A 159 -20.26 -0.20 -6.28
N ASN A 160 -19.93 -1.38 -5.75
CA ASN A 160 -20.41 -1.94 -4.48
C ASN A 160 -19.31 -2.81 -3.81
N LYS A 161 -19.57 -3.29 -2.59
CA LYS A 161 -18.62 -4.13 -1.83
C LYS A 161 -18.22 -5.41 -2.56
N VAL A 162 -19.15 -6.04 -3.30
CA VAL A 162 -18.91 -7.30 -4.03
C VAL A 162 -17.93 -7.09 -5.19
N GLU A 163 -18.13 -6.03 -5.98
CA GLU A 163 -17.17 -5.62 -7.01
C GLU A 163 -15.83 -5.22 -6.40
N GLY A 164 -15.84 -4.56 -5.23
CA GLY A 164 -14.63 -4.24 -4.47
C GLY A 164 -13.83 -5.48 -4.10
N LEU A 165 -14.49 -6.56 -3.65
CA LEU A 165 -13.84 -7.83 -3.36
C LEU A 165 -13.19 -8.45 -4.61
N ALA A 166 -13.87 -8.40 -5.76
CA ALA A 166 -13.29 -8.87 -7.01
C ALA A 166 -12.07 -8.02 -7.44
N LEU A 167 -12.21 -6.70 -7.38
CA LEU A 167 -11.15 -5.76 -7.75
C LEU A 167 -9.92 -5.87 -6.84
N SER A 168 -10.11 -6.09 -5.53
CA SER A 168 -9.02 -6.28 -4.58
C SER A 168 -8.10 -7.46 -4.97
N LYS A 169 -8.67 -8.54 -5.51
CA LYS A 169 -7.91 -9.70 -6.00
C LYS A 169 -7.05 -9.35 -7.21
N VAL A 170 -7.59 -8.55 -8.13
CA VAL A 170 -6.85 -8.09 -9.32
C VAL A 170 -5.74 -7.13 -8.90
N LEU A 171 -6.03 -6.19 -8.00
CA LEU A 171 -5.05 -5.23 -7.50
C LEU A 171 -3.93 -5.92 -6.71
N ASN A 172 -4.20 -7.03 -6.02
CA ASN A 172 -3.16 -7.83 -5.37
C ASN A 172 -2.13 -8.41 -6.36
N LEU A 173 -2.46 -8.60 -7.64
CA LEU A 173 -1.49 -9.06 -8.64
C LEU A 173 -0.34 -8.06 -8.84
N THR A 174 -0.54 -6.79 -8.47
CA THR A 174 0.52 -5.76 -8.52
C THR A 174 1.69 -6.06 -7.58
N LEU A 175 1.53 -6.97 -6.62
CA LEU A 175 2.60 -7.48 -5.75
C LEU A 175 3.70 -8.22 -6.53
N VAL A 176 3.35 -8.83 -7.67
CA VAL A 176 4.29 -9.63 -8.46
C VAL A 176 5.17 -8.74 -9.34
N VAL A 177 4.75 -7.51 -9.61
CA VAL A 177 5.42 -6.60 -10.56
C VAL A 177 6.90 -6.36 -10.24
N PRO A 178 7.33 -6.13 -8.98
CA PRO A 178 8.74 -5.92 -8.65
C PRO A 178 9.63 -7.17 -8.82
N ILE A 179 9.06 -8.37 -8.95
CA ILE A 179 9.83 -9.62 -9.10
C ILE A 179 10.49 -9.69 -10.48
N ILE A 180 9.75 -9.33 -11.53
CA ILE A 180 10.22 -9.34 -12.91
C ILE A 180 11.50 -8.50 -13.12
N PRO A 181 11.54 -7.19 -12.80
CA PRO A 181 12.71 -6.35 -12.99
C PRO A 181 13.92 -6.85 -12.17
N TYR A 182 13.67 -7.40 -10.98
CA TYR A 182 14.72 -7.93 -10.12
C TYR A 182 15.43 -9.14 -10.74
N ILE A 183 14.68 -10.06 -11.37
CA ILE A 183 15.24 -11.27 -11.98
C ILE A 183 15.99 -10.93 -13.28
N PHE A 184 15.38 -10.13 -14.16
CA PHE A 184 15.91 -9.92 -15.51
C PHE A 184 16.98 -8.83 -15.62
N LYS A 185 17.07 -7.92 -14.64
CA LYS A 185 18.10 -6.85 -14.55
C LYS A 185 18.37 -6.10 -15.86
N ASN A 186 17.32 -5.85 -16.65
CA ASN A 186 17.41 -5.22 -17.97
C ASN A 186 16.86 -3.78 -17.92
N PRO A 187 17.49 -2.78 -18.58
CA PRO A 187 16.98 -1.40 -18.65
C PRO A 187 15.53 -1.27 -19.14
N VAL A 188 15.09 -2.16 -20.03
CA VAL A 188 13.70 -2.22 -20.52
C VAL A 188 12.71 -2.50 -19.39
N MET A 189 13.16 -3.09 -18.28
CA MET A 189 12.31 -3.36 -17.12
C MET A 189 11.87 -2.10 -16.38
N LEU A 190 12.42 -0.92 -16.71
CA LEU A 190 11.88 0.37 -16.26
C LEU A 190 10.44 0.62 -16.75
N LEU A 191 9.99 -0.07 -17.81
CA LEU A 191 8.59 -0.02 -18.25
C LEU A 191 7.60 -0.49 -17.17
N PHE A 192 8.02 -1.41 -16.29
CA PHE A 192 7.21 -1.83 -15.14
C PHE A 192 7.06 -0.73 -14.08
N GLY A 193 7.87 0.34 -14.17
CA GLY A 193 7.73 1.55 -13.38
C GLY A 193 6.41 2.28 -13.58
N ILE A 194 5.60 1.96 -14.60
CA ILE A 194 4.23 2.47 -14.71
C ILE A 194 3.37 2.01 -13.53
N VAL A 195 3.66 0.83 -12.97
CA VAL A 195 2.91 0.30 -11.82
C VAL A 195 3.48 0.89 -10.52
N PRO A 196 2.66 1.57 -9.70
CA PRO A 196 3.15 2.29 -8.51
C PRO A 196 3.89 1.42 -7.49
N THR A 197 3.55 0.13 -7.39
CA THR A 197 4.17 -0.83 -6.45
C THR A 197 5.63 -1.14 -6.78
N TYR A 198 6.08 -0.89 -8.01
CA TYR A 198 7.46 -1.09 -8.44
C TYR A 198 8.47 -0.28 -7.61
N TRP A 199 8.18 1.01 -7.43
CA TRP A 199 9.14 1.99 -6.91
C TRP A 199 9.55 1.80 -5.44
N PRO A 200 8.63 1.60 -4.47
CA PRO A 200 9.05 1.42 -3.08
C PRO A 200 9.89 0.15 -2.89
N VAL A 201 9.61 -0.91 -3.65
CA VAL A 201 10.40 -2.16 -3.58
C VAL A 201 11.78 -1.97 -4.20
N MET A 202 11.88 -1.40 -5.40
CA MET A 202 13.17 -1.18 -6.04
C MET A 202 14.02 -0.14 -5.29
N ALA A 203 13.41 0.91 -4.74
CA ALA A 203 14.10 1.85 -3.87
C ALA A 203 14.64 1.18 -2.60
N PHE A 204 13.91 0.20 -2.05
CA PHE A 204 14.38 -0.59 -0.92
C PHE A 204 15.53 -1.52 -1.31
N VAL A 205 15.39 -2.29 -2.40
CA VAL A 205 16.43 -3.22 -2.87
C VAL A 205 17.73 -2.47 -3.21
N GLU A 206 17.66 -1.34 -3.92
CA GLU A 206 18.82 -0.61 -4.41
C GLU A 206 19.39 0.42 -3.41
N ARG A 207 18.88 0.46 -2.17
CA ARG A 207 19.18 1.50 -1.18
C ARG A 207 20.66 1.66 -0.84
N TYR A 208 21.46 0.59 -0.98
CA TYR A 208 22.90 0.59 -0.68
C TYR A 208 23.79 0.51 -1.92
N SER A 209 23.22 0.44 -3.13
CA SER A 209 24.00 0.31 -4.38
C SER A 209 24.70 1.61 -4.77
N SER A 210 23.95 2.71 -4.81
CA SER A 210 24.46 4.06 -5.12
C SER A 210 23.44 5.10 -4.69
N ILE A 211 23.91 6.19 -4.08
CA ILE A 211 23.03 7.27 -3.62
C ILE A 211 22.25 7.92 -4.78
N GLY A 212 22.89 8.06 -5.95
CA GLY A 212 22.23 8.62 -7.13
C GLY A 212 21.09 7.74 -7.64
N THR A 213 21.33 6.42 -7.68
CA THR A 213 20.32 5.43 -8.07
C THR A 213 19.16 5.41 -7.09
N PHE A 214 19.44 5.35 -5.79
CA PHE A 214 18.43 5.39 -4.73
C PHE A 214 17.54 6.64 -4.83
N VAL A 215 18.16 7.83 -4.92
CA VAL A 215 17.43 9.11 -5.04
C VAL A 215 16.58 9.14 -6.30
N LEU A 216 17.07 8.60 -7.43
CA LEU A 216 16.31 8.50 -8.67
C LEU A 216 15.06 7.63 -8.49
N TYR A 217 15.18 6.43 -7.93
CA TYR A 217 14.04 5.54 -7.68
C TYR A 217 12.99 6.19 -6.79
N VAL A 218 13.43 6.88 -5.73
CA VAL A 218 12.54 7.61 -4.84
C VAL A 218 11.81 8.74 -5.57
N ILE A 219 12.54 9.63 -6.25
CA ILE A 219 11.95 10.80 -6.94
C ILE A 219 11.01 10.37 -8.05
N VAL A 220 11.44 9.46 -8.92
CA VAL A 220 10.59 8.98 -10.03
C VAL A 220 9.38 8.25 -9.49
N GLY A 221 9.54 7.47 -8.42
CA GLY A 221 8.43 6.83 -7.73
C GLY A 221 7.41 7.83 -7.20
N PHE A 222 7.86 8.91 -6.55
CA PHE A 222 6.99 9.98 -6.08
C PHE A 222 6.22 10.63 -7.22
N VAL A 223 6.91 10.96 -8.32
CA VAL A 223 6.30 11.58 -9.49
C VAL A 223 5.21 10.68 -10.08
N ILE A 224 5.48 9.39 -10.25
CA ILE A 224 4.52 8.45 -10.83
C ILE A 224 3.33 8.20 -9.91
N ASN A 225 3.56 8.02 -8.60
CA ASN A 225 2.48 7.86 -7.63
C ASN A 225 1.58 9.10 -7.60
N MET A 226 2.17 10.31 -7.60
CA MET A 226 1.41 11.55 -7.66
C MET A 226 0.66 11.73 -8.98
N ALA A 227 1.27 11.40 -10.11
CA ALA A 227 0.63 11.48 -11.42
C ALA A 227 -0.62 10.59 -11.47
N TRP A 228 -0.52 9.35 -10.99
CA TRP A 228 -1.66 8.44 -10.86
C TRP A 228 -2.72 9.00 -9.91
N LEU A 229 -2.32 9.51 -8.74
CA LEU A 229 -3.25 10.04 -7.75
C LEU A 229 -4.04 11.22 -8.32
N ILE A 230 -3.37 12.17 -8.96
CA ILE A 230 -3.99 13.35 -9.59
C ILE A 230 -4.93 12.93 -10.74
N TRP A 231 -4.52 11.95 -11.55
CA TRP A 231 -5.37 11.45 -12.62
C TRP A 231 -6.65 10.79 -12.07
N MET A 232 -6.53 9.97 -11.03
CA MET A 232 -7.67 9.30 -10.40
C MET A 232 -8.59 10.28 -9.69
N THR A 233 -8.06 11.28 -8.98
CA THR A 233 -8.87 12.30 -8.31
C THR A 233 -9.67 13.13 -9.31
N LYS A 234 -9.04 13.60 -10.40
CA LYS A 234 -9.75 14.36 -11.45
C LYS A 234 -10.84 13.53 -12.11
N LYS A 235 -10.57 12.25 -12.36
CA LYS A 235 -11.56 11.34 -12.96
C LYS A 235 -12.71 11.05 -11.99
N PHE A 236 -12.44 10.99 -10.69
CA PHE A 236 -13.46 10.83 -9.65
C PHE A 236 -14.39 12.04 -9.54
N GLU A 237 -13.81 13.25 -9.54
CA GLU A 237 -14.57 14.50 -9.51
C GLU A 237 -15.52 14.60 -10.71
N ASN A 238 -15.06 14.27 -11.92
CA ASN A 238 -15.89 14.26 -13.12
C ASN A 238 -17.01 13.19 -13.11
N LYS A 239 -16.92 12.16 -12.26
CA LYS A 239 -17.95 11.12 -12.13
C LYS A 239 -19.05 11.52 -11.14
N ILE A 240 -18.77 12.47 -10.25
CA ILE A 240 -19.65 12.90 -9.14
C ILE A 240 -20.19 14.33 -9.32
N GLY A 241 -19.57 15.13 -10.19
CA GLY A 241 -20.08 16.42 -10.67
C GLY A 241 -21.03 16.22 -11.84
#